data_AF-A0A241WKX4-F1
#
_entry.id   AF-A0A241WKX4-F1
#
_cell.length_a   1.000
_cell.length_b   1.000
_cell.length_c   1.000
_cell.angle_alpha   90.00
_cell.angle_beta   90.00
_cell.angle_gamma   90.00
#
_symmetry.space_group_name_H-M   'P 1'
#
loop_
_entity.id
_entity.type
_entity.pdbx_description
1 polymer ?
#
loop_
_entity_poly.entity_id
_entity_poly.type
_entity_poly.pdbx_seq_one_letter_code
_entity_poly.pdbx_strand_id
1 'polypeptide(L)'
;MKRTALNGIKQIKDTHLYNLESEDKEYRISCDVGLYFRVSPKGKKSWQVRFKDEIGKWKWHSIGAYPELSLVQAKLEASTIFLKLQQKEKKLTKKQIELQKVEEQQLNLKSLMCGWLDTKKTTWAKITIKKETQSIGKRILSVFGDLDFTKILPQQ
;
A
#
# COMPACT_ATOMS: atom_id res chain seq x y z
N MET A 1 16.97 8.38 -33.41
CA MET A 1 18.23 7.80 -32.89
C MET A 1 18.02 6.35 -32.48
N LYS A 2 18.89 5.44 -32.94
CA LYS A 2 18.85 4.01 -32.56
C LYS A 2 19.34 3.80 -31.12
N ARG A 3 18.83 2.77 -30.43
CA ARG A 3 19.23 2.47 -29.03
C ARG A 3 20.72 2.21 -28.87
N THR A 4 21.38 1.69 -29.89
CA THR A 4 22.83 1.39 -29.88
C THR A 4 23.68 2.63 -29.71
N ALA A 5 23.19 3.81 -30.06
CA ALA A 5 23.90 5.07 -29.88
C ALA A 5 24.06 5.44 -28.40
N LEU A 6 23.27 4.85 -27.50
CA LEU A 6 23.38 5.06 -26.06
C LEU A 6 24.39 4.11 -25.40
N ASN A 7 24.89 3.10 -26.12
CA ASN A 7 25.86 2.15 -25.59
C ASN A 7 27.19 2.88 -25.33
N GLY A 8 27.59 2.98 -24.05
CA GLY A 8 28.83 3.64 -23.64
C GLY A 8 28.69 5.12 -23.26
N ILE A 9 27.48 5.69 -23.32
CA ILE A 9 27.26 7.05 -22.81
C ILE A 9 27.31 7.03 -21.27
N LYS A 10 28.26 7.78 -20.70
CA LYS A 10 28.49 7.88 -19.25
C LYS A 10 27.27 8.39 -18.48
N GLN A 11 26.47 9.29 -19.08
CA GLN A 11 25.29 9.86 -18.45
C GLN A 11 24.16 10.05 -19.47
N ILE A 12 23.03 9.38 -19.25
CA ILE A 12 21.82 9.55 -20.06
C ILE A 12 21.12 10.85 -19.65
N LYS A 13 20.71 11.65 -20.63
CA LYS A 13 19.98 12.92 -20.48
C LYS A 13 18.63 12.81 -21.18
N ASP A 14 17.67 13.65 -20.80
CA ASP A 14 16.32 13.65 -21.39
C ASP A 14 16.33 13.90 -22.91
N THR A 15 17.25 14.72 -23.41
CA THR A 15 17.41 14.97 -24.85
C THR A 15 17.72 13.69 -25.63
N HIS A 16 18.53 12.80 -25.06
CA HIS A 16 18.84 11.52 -25.69
C HIS A 16 17.61 10.61 -25.75
N LEU A 17 16.77 10.63 -24.71
CA LEU A 17 15.56 9.81 -24.60
C LEU A 17 14.43 10.30 -25.51
N TYR A 18 14.31 11.62 -25.65
CA TYR A 18 13.39 12.25 -26.57
C TYR A 18 13.65 11.79 -28.03
N ASN A 19 14.92 11.75 -28.43
CA ASN A 19 15.34 11.39 -29.79
C ASN A 19 15.32 9.88 -30.10
N LEU A 20 14.94 9.03 -29.15
CA LEU A 20 14.83 7.59 -29.39
C LEU A 20 13.68 7.25 -30.31
N GLU A 21 13.97 6.42 -31.31
CA GLU A 21 12.97 5.90 -32.25
C GLU A 21 12.46 4.54 -31.80
N SER A 22 11.21 4.22 -32.15
CA SER A 22 10.69 2.86 -32.00
C SER A 22 11.41 1.90 -32.94
N GLU A 23 11.66 0.68 -32.46
CA GLU A 23 12.16 -0.44 -33.26
C GLU A 23 11.04 -1.48 -33.41
N ASP A 24 11.19 -2.45 -34.32
CA ASP A 24 10.19 -3.51 -34.56
C ASP A 24 9.85 -4.32 -33.30
N LYS A 25 10.79 -4.38 -32.35
CA LYS A 25 10.64 -5.07 -31.06
C LYS A 25 10.73 -4.08 -29.91
N GLU A 26 9.95 -4.35 -28.86
CA GLU A 26 10.07 -3.56 -27.64
C GLU A 26 11.49 -3.69 -27.07
N TYR A 27 12.05 -2.57 -26.65
CA TYR A 27 13.37 -2.55 -26.03
C TYR A 27 13.37 -1.72 -24.77
N ARG A 28 14.36 -2.00 -23.92
CA ARG A 28 14.57 -1.34 -22.63
C ARG A 28 16.01 -0.86 -22.56
N ILE A 29 16.19 0.36 -22.09
CA ILE A 29 17.50 0.98 -21.86
C ILE A 29 17.69 1.15 -20.35
N SER A 30 18.82 0.72 -19.83
CA SER A 30 19.17 0.95 -18.43
C SER A 30 19.57 2.41 -18.24
N CYS A 31 18.86 3.14 -17.37
CA CYS A 31 19.17 4.55 -17.09
C CYS A 31 19.77 4.75 -15.70
N ASP A 32 19.42 3.90 -14.75
CA ASP A 32 19.94 3.91 -13.39
C ASP A 32 19.82 2.52 -12.76
N VAL A 33 20.21 2.38 -11.50
CA VAL A 33 20.10 1.13 -10.73
C VAL A 33 18.65 0.65 -10.72
N GLY A 34 18.39 -0.39 -11.51
CA GLY A 34 17.06 -0.99 -11.65
C GLY A 34 16.02 -0.12 -12.34
N LEU A 35 16.36 1.08 -12.83
CA LEU A 35 15.48 1.95 -13.62
C LEU A 35 15.75 1.77 -15.11
N TYR A 36 14.68 1.52 -15.86
CA TYR A 36 14.72 1.26 -17.29
C TYR A 36 13.74 2.15 -18.05
N PHE A 37 14.18 2.63 -19.20
CA PHE A 37 13.34 3.31 -20.17
C PHE A 37 12.86 2.29 -21.21
N ARG A 38 11.55 2.08 -21.29
CA ARG A 38 10.92 1.18 -22.26
C ARG A 38 10.38 1.96 -23.45
N VAL A 39 10.71 1.51 -24.65
CA VAL A 39 10.14 1.99 -25.91
C VAL A 39 9.39 0.85 -26.59
N SER A 40 8.10 1.07 -26.82
CA SER A 40 7.23 0.16 -27.57
C SER A 40 7.47 0.28 -29.07
N PRO A 41 7.24 -0.77 -29.87
CA PRO A 41 7.24 -0.68 -31.33
C PRO A 41 6.25 0.36 -31.87
N LYS A 42 5.19 0.66 -31.11
CA LYS A 42 4.20 1.69 -31.44
C LYS A 42 4.68 3.13 -31.12
N GLY A 43 5.93 3.32 -30.70
CA GLY A 43 6.47 4.63 -30.31
C GLY A 43 6.13 5.09 -28.89
N LYS A 44 5.31 4.35 -28.13
CA LYS A 44 5.01 4.67 -26.73
C LYS A 44 6.24 4.48 -25.84
N LYS A 45 6.56 5.51 -25.06
CA LYS A 45 7.71 5.54 -24.14
C LYS A 45 7.23 5.55 -22.69
N SER A 46 7.86 4.75 -21.84
CA SER A 46 7.47 4.60 -20.44
C SER A 46 8.64 4.22 -19.55
N TRP A 47 8.55 4.58 -18.28
CA TRP A 47 9.50 4.23 -17.25
C TRP A 47 9.11 2.95 -16.53
N GLN A 48 10.07 2.05 -16.37
CA GLN A 48 9.88 0.78 -15.66
C GLN A 48 11.01 0.55 -14.66
N VAL A 49 10.66 0.09 -13.47
CA VAL A 49 11.59 -0.38 -12.44
C VAL A 49 11.62 -1.88 -12.43
N ARG A 50 12.83 -2.44 -12.37
CA ARG A 50 13.07 -3.85 -12.16
C ARG A 50 13.41 -4.08 -10.70
N PHE A 51 12.63 -4.91 -10.03
CA PHE A 51 12.83 -5.23 -8.62
C PHE A 51 12.64 -6.73 -8.36
N LYS A 52 13.15 -7.21 -7.24
CA LYS A 52 12.88 -8.57 -6.75
C LYS A 52 11.68 -8.52 -5.83
N ASP A 53 10.74 -9.42 -6.08
CA ASP A 53 9.60 -9.62 -5.21
C ASP A 53 10.02 -10.34 -3.91
N GLU A 54 9.12 -10.49 -2.95
CA GLU A 54 9.36 -11.16 -1.66
C GLU A 54 9.88 -12.60 -1.83
N ILE A 55 9.48 -13.26 -2.92
CA ILE A 55 9.88 -14.64 -3.29
C ILE A 55 11.22 -14.65 -4.06
N GLY A 56 11.88 -13.50 -4.24
CA GLY A 56 13.15 -13.36 -4.97
C GLY A 56 13.03 -13.37 -6.50
N LYS A 57 11.81 -13.42 -7.05
CA LYS A 57 11.57 -13.39 -8.49
C LYS A 57 11.64 -11.96 -9.03
N TRP A 58 12.30 -11.78 -10.18
CA TRP A 58 12.35 -10.48 -10.85
C TRP A 58 11.00 -10.09 -11.43
N LYS A 59 10.53 -8.89 -11.11
CA LYS A 59 9.32 -8.28 -11.66
C LYS A 59 9.61 -6.88 -12.19
N TRP A 60 8.75 -6.44 -13.10
CA TRP A 60 8.75 -5.10 -13.66
C TRP A 60 7.58 -4.31 -13.08
N HIS A 61 7.84 -3.09 -12.63
CA HIS A 61 6.82 -2.13 -12.20
C HIS A 61 6.88 -0.91 -13.12
N SER A 62 5.78 -0.57 -13.79
CA SER A 62 5.72 0.66 -14.59
C SER A 62 5.46 1.86 -13.67
N ILE A 63 6.30 2.89 -13.74
CA ILE A 63 6.13 4.12 -12.94
C ILE A 63 5.25 5.14 -13.68
N GLY A 64 5.43 5.28 -14.99
CA GLY A 64 4.70 6.31 -15.75
C GLY A 64 5.11 6.40 -17.21
N ALA A 65 4.39 7.24 -17.97
CA ALA A 65 4.68 7.53 -19.36
C ALA A 65 5.69 8.68 -19.50
N TYR A 66 6.43 8.69 -20.60
CA TYR A 66 7.27 9.82 -21.01
C TYR A 66 6.56 10.55 -22.16
N PRO A 67 6.49 11.90 -22.20
CA PRO A 67 7.29 12.86 -21.42
C PRO A 67 6.66 13.37 -20.12
N GLU A 68 5.46 12.90 -19.73
CA GLU A 68 4.79 13.32 -18.49
C GLU A 68 5.69 13.19 -17.25
N LEU A 69 6.51 12.14 -17.25
CA LEU A 69 7.47 11.87 -16.19
C LEU A 69 8.90 11.97 -16.77
N SER A 70 9.64 12.99 -16.33
CA SER A 70 11.03 13.25 -16.74
C SER A 70 12.02 12.22 -16.17
N LEU A 71 13.24 12.13 -16.70
CA LEU A 71 14.26 11.22 -16.15
C LEU A 71 14.57 11.51 -14.68
N VAL A 72 14.60 12.78 -14.28
CA VAL A 72 14.88 13.18 -12.88
C VAL A 72 13.75 12.70 -11.97
N GLN A 73 12.50 12.93 -12.35
CA GLN A 73 11.34 12.44 -11.60
C GLN A 73 11.31 10.91 -11.55
N ALA A 74 11.66 10.23 -12.65
CA ALA A 74 11.72 8.77 -12.70
C ALA A 74 12.74 8.19 -11.72
N LYS A 75 13.89 8.85 -11.56
CA LYS A 75 14.91 8.46 -10.57
C LYS A 75 14.41 8.64 -9.14
N LEU A 76 13.74 9.75 -8.84
CA LEU A 76 13.16 10.00 -7.51
C LEU A 76 12.08 8.97 -7.17
N GLU A 77 11.15 8.69 -8.09
CA GLU A 77 10.12 7.66 -7.91
C GLU A 77 10.73 6.26 -7.75
N ALA A 78 11.72 5.92 -8.57
CA ALA A 78 12.43 4.65 -8.46
C ALA A 78 13.09 4.51 -7.08
N SER A 79 13.79 5.54 -6.60
CA SER A 79 14.41 5.53 -5.27
C SER A 79 13.37 5.34 -4.16
N THR A 80 12.21 5.99 -4.27
CA THR A 80 11.09 5.84 -3.33
C THR A 80 10.55 4.41 -3.34
N ILE A 81 10.39 3.79 -4.52
CA ILE A 81 9.97 2.39 -4.65
C ILE A 81 11.00 1.47 -4.00
N PHE A 82 12.30 1.68 -4.25
CA PHE A 82 13.35 0.85 -3.66
C PHE A 82 13.41 0.99 -2.14
N LEU A 83 13.25 2.21 -1.60
CA LEU A 83 13.17 2.43 -0.16
C LEU A 83 11.98 1.70 0.44
N LYS A 84 10.79 1.75 -0.18
CA LYS A 84 9.60 1.01 0.28
C LYS A 84 9.80 -0.50 0.26
N LEU A 85 10.48 -1.01 -0.77
CA LEU A 85 10.82 -2.43 -0.88
C LEU A 85 11.85 -2.86 0.18
N GLN A 86 12.88 -2.04 0.44
CA GLN A 86 13.89 -2.30 1.47
C GLN A 86 13.32 -2.21 2.89
N GLN A 87 12.47 -1.21 3.15
CA GLN A 87 11.78 -1.06 4.42
C GLN A 87 10.79 -2.20 4.70
N LYS A 88 10.61 -3.13 3.74
CA LYS A 88 9.55 -4.14 3.77
C LYS A 88 8.27 -3.43 4.20
N GLU A 89 7.80 -2.45 3.42
CA GLU A 89 6.41 -2.04 3.53
C GLU A 89 5.60 -3.32 3.38
N LYS A 90 5.25 -3.91 4.53
CA LYS A 90 4.24 -4.94 4.68
C LYS A 90 2.99 -4.25 4.18
N LYS A 91 2.80 -4.23 2.87
CA LYS A 91 1.49 -4.00 2.29
C LYS A 91 0.69 -5.17 2.79
N LEU A 92 0.05 -4.95 3.94
CA LEU A 92 -0.89 -5.88 4.51
C LEU A 92 -1.82 -6.22 3.34
N THR A 93 -1.79 -7.49 2.94
CA THR A 93 -2.66 -7.96 1.88
C THR A 93 -4.10 -7.62 2.30
N LYS A 94 -5.05 -7.42 1.38
CA LYS A 94 -6.45 -7.14 1.76
C LYS A 94 -6.96 -8.06 2.88
N LYS A 95 -6.55 -9.34 2.85
CA LYS A 95 -6.78 -10.33 3.91
C LYS A 95 -6.17 -9.97 5.27
N GLN A 96 -4.96 -9.45 5.32
CA GLN A 96 -4.31 -9.03 6.58
C GLN A 96 -4.93 -7.76 7.15
N ILE A 97 -5.40 -6.84 6.30
CA ILE A 97 -6.18 -5.68 6.75
C ILE A 97 -7.53 -6.13 7.31
N GLU A 98 -8.20 -7.07 6.67
CA GLU A 98 -9.45 -7.66 7.18
C GLU A 98 -9.21 -8.37 8.51
N LEU A 99 -8.15 -9.18 8.63
CA LEU A 99 -7.79 -9.84 9.89
C LEU A 99 -7.49 -8.83 10.99
N GLN A 100 -6.71 -7.78 10.72
CA GLN A 100 -6.47 -6.71 11.69
C GLN A 100 -7.76 -5.98 12.07
N LYS A 101 -8.65 -5.70 11.12
CA LYS A 101 -9.95 -5.10 11.45
C LYS A 101 -10.80 -6.02 12.31
N VAL A 102 -10.74 -7.34 12.10
CA VAL A 102 -11.44 -8.32 12.94
C VAL A 102 -10.80 -8.38 14.34
N GLU A 103 -9.47 -8.39 14.44
CA GLU A 103 -8.74 -8.34 15.71
C GLU A 103 -9.03 -7.03 16.47
N GLU A 104 -9.01 -5.89 15.78
CA GLU A 104 -9.39 -4.59 16.34
C GLU A 104 -10.86 -4.61 16.81
N GLN A 105 -11.78 -5.16 16.01
CA GLN A 105 -13.17 -5.32 16.42
C GLN A 105 -13.35 -6.24 17.64
N GLN A 106 -12.49 -7.24 17.82
CA GLN A 106 -12.48 -8.09 19.01
C GLN A 106 -11.96 -7.34 20.25
N LEU A 107 -11.01 -6.43 20.07
CA LEU A 107 -10.44 -5.60 21.13
C LEU A 107 -11.29 -4.36 21.48
N ASN A 108 -12.35 -4.10 20.71
CA ASN A 108 -13.25 -2.98 21.01
C ASN A 108 -14.14 -3.27 22.23
N LEU A 109 -14.33 -2.26 23.08
CA LEU A 109 -15.18 -2.36 24.28
C LEU A 109 -16.60 -2.81 23.94
N LYS A 110 -17.13 -2.41 22.79
CA LYS A 110 -18.46 -2.82 22.31
C LYS A 110 -18.59 -4.34 22.19
N SER A 111 -17.58 -5.02 21.62
CA SER A 111 -17.60 -6.47 21.47
C SER A 111 -17.63 -7.17 22.84
N LEU A 112 -16.77 -6.71 23.76
CA LEU A 112 -16.69 -7.22 25.13
C LEU A 112 -18.00 -7.00 25.92
N MET A 113 -18.60 -5.80 25.80
CA MET A 113 -19.85 -5.46 26.48
C MET A 113 -21.05 -6.25 25.93
N CYS A 114 -21.11 -6.49 24.63
CA CYS A 114 -22.12 -7.37 24.04
C CYS A 114 -21.99 -8.80 24.55
N GLY A 115 -20.76 -9.36 24.58
CA GLY A 115 -20.52 -10.69 25.14
C GLY A 115 -20.91 -10.79 26.62
N TRP A 116 -20.58 -9.77 27.42
CA TRP A 116 -21.00 -9.72 28.82
C TRP A 116 -22.53 -9.66 28.98
N LEU A 117 -23.22 -8.83 28.18
CA LEU A 117 -24.69 -8.77 28.17
C LEU A 117 -25.33 -10.11 27.83
N ASP A 118 -24.76 -10.87 26.89
CA ASP A 118 -25.24 -12.19 26.53
C ASP A 118 -25.11 -13.19 27.68
N THR A 119 -24.03 -13.14 28.47
CA THR A 119 -23.95 -13.96 29.69
C THR A 119 -25.05 -13.61 30.69
N LYS A 120 -25.37 -12.32 30.85
CA LYS A 120 -26.40 -11.85 31.79
C LYS A 120 -27.82 -12.16 31.35
N LYS A 121 -28.09 -12.36 30.05
CA LYS A 121 -29.41 -12.78 29.53
C LYS A 121 -29.90 -14.08 30.16
N THR A 122 -28.99 -14.97 30.58
CA THR A 122 -29.35 -16.23 31.23
C THR A 122 -29.86 -16.04 32.66
N THR A 123 -29.44 -14.98 33.33
CA THR A 123 -29.70 -14.76 34.77
C THR A 123 -30.75 -13.68 35.03
N TRP A 124 -30.82 -12.65 34.18
CA TRP A 124 -31.68 -11.50 34.40
C TRP A 124 -33.01 -11.60 33.66
N ALA A 125 -34.06 -11.00 34.25
CA ALA A 125 -35.35 -10.85 33.59
C ALA A 125 -35.22 -9.99 32.32
N LYS A 126 -36.05 -10.30 31.31
CA LYS A 126 -36.04 -9.63 29.98
C LYS A 126 -36.14 -8.10 30.07
N ILE A 127 -36.91 -7.59 31.02
CA ILE A 127 -37.11 -6.15 31.24
C ILE A 127 -35.81 -5.49 31.72
N THR A 128 -35.09 -6.13 32.64
CA THR A 128 -33.82 -5.64 33.18
C THR A 128 -32.74 -5.62 32.10
N ILE A 129 -32.63 -6.70 31.31
CA ILE A 129 -31.71 -6.76 30.17
C ILE A 129 -31.96 -5.63 29.18
N LYS A 130 -33.22 -5.36 28.85
CA LYS A 130 -33.58 -4.29 27.91
C LYS A 130 -33.15 -2.91 28.43
N LYS A 131 -33.40 -2.62 29.71
CA LYS A 131 -33.01 -1.36 30.35
C LYS A 131 -31.49 -1.20 30.39
N GLU A 132 -30.76 -2.24 30.80
CA GLU A 132 -29.31 -2.20 30.90
C GLU A 132 -28.63 -2.10 29.53
N THR A 133 -29.10 -2.84 28.54
CA THR A 133 -28.59 -2.74 27.17
C THR A 133 -28.73 -1.31 26.63
N GLN A 134 -29.87 -0.67 26.89
CA GLN A 134 -30.12 0.71 26.47
C GLN A 134 -29.24 1.71 27.24
N SER A 135 -29.08 1.53 28.55
CA SER A 135 -28.23 2.36 29.40
C SER A 135 -26.76 2.28 28.97
N ILE A 136 -26.23 1.07 28.84
CA ILE A 136 -24.85 0.79 28.40
C ILE A 136 -24.63 1.33 26.98
N GLY A 137 -25.57 1.09 26.07
CA GLY A 137 -25.52 1.62 24.70
C GLY A 137 -25.39 3.14 24.68
N LYS A 138 -26.25 3.84 25.43
CA LYS A 138 -26.31 5.31 25.44
C LYS A 138 -25.15 5.96 26.19
N ARG A 139 -24.71 5.37 27.31
CA ARG A 139 -23.76 6.01 28.23
C ARG A 139 -22.32 5.55 28.07
N ILE A 140 -22.12 4.26 27.80
CA ILE A 140 -20.78 3.66 27.75
C ILE A 140 -20.35 3.51 26.29
N LEU A 141 -21.16 2.82 25.48
CA LEU A 141 -20.80 2.51 24.09
C LEU A 141 -20.82 3.75 23.19
N SER A 142 -21.61 4.77 23.51
CA SER A 142 -21.61 6.03 22.76
C SER A 142 -20.28 6.78 22.84
N VAL A 143 -19.49 6.56 23.90
CA VAL A 143 -18.23 7.28 24.14
C VAL A 143 -17.02 6.36 23.93
N PHE A 144 -17.12 5.11 24.40
CA PHE A 144 -16.00 4.17 24.45
C PHE A 144 -16.18 2.96 23.53
N GLY A 145 -17.29 2.85 22.79
CA GLY A 145 -17.66 1.62 22.07
C GLY A 145 -16.63 1.18 21.04
N ASP A 146 -16.08 2.13 20.28
CA ASP A 146 -15.08 1.87 19.24
C ASP A 146 -13.63 1.99 19.75
N LEU A 147 -13.45 2.20 21.05
CA LEU A 147 -12.13 2.26 21.66
C LEU A 147 -11.66 0.85 22.06
N ASP A 148 -10.37 0.62 21.84
CA ASP A 148 -9.64 -0.54 22.34
C ASP A 148 -9.66 -0.52 23.88
N PHE A 149 -10.34 -1.50 24.48
CA PHE A 149 -10.54 -1.50 25.93
C PHE A 149 -9.23 -1.62 26.72
N THR A 150 -8.16 -2.12 26.10
CA THR A 150 -6.82 -2.24 26.74
C THR A 150 -6.14 -0.88 26.92
N LYS A 151 -6.60 0.15 26.21
CA LYS A 151 -6.05 1.51 26.23
C LYS A 151 -6.91 2.49 27.03
N ILE A 152 -8.03 2.04 27.60
CA ILE A 152 -8.89 2.87 28.43
C ILE A 152 -8.24 2.98 29.82
N LEU A 153 -7.77 4.17 30.16
CA LEU A 153 -7.17 4.49 31.46
C LEU A 153 -8.17 5.24 32.35
N PRO A 154 -8.13 5.04 33.68
CA PRO A 154 -8.92 5.83 34.61
C PRO A 154 -8.48 7.30 34.53
N GLN A 155 -9.45 8.23 34.49
CA GLN A 155 -9.16 9.64 34.73
C GLN A 155 -8.72 9.81 36.17
N GLN A 156 -7.53 10.38 36.37
CA GLN A 156 -7.01 10.78 37.67
C GLN A 156 -7.73 12.03 38.20
#